data_AF-A0A1H0LXW9-F1
#
_entry.id   AF-A0A1H0LXW9-F1
#
_cell.length_a   1.000
_cell.length_b   1.000
_cell.length_c   1.000
_cell.angle_alpha   90.00
_cell.angle_beta   90.00
_cell.angle_gamma   90.00
#
_symmetry.space_group_name_H-M   'P 1'
#
loop_
_entity.id
_entity.type
_entity.pdbx_description
1 polymer ?
#
loop_
_entity_poly.entity_id
_entity_poly.type
_entity_poly.pdbx_seq_one_letter_code
_entity_poly.pdbx_strand_id
1 'polypeptide(L)'
;MNYPVWYLPQTGGGLLIALIAVLHVFVSHFAVGGGLYLIYSERKGLKENSRAILDFTAKHARFFLLITMVFGSITGVGIWFIIALVNPAATSLLIHNFVFGWAAEWVFFVVEIAAAFVYYYMFGRMDPATHQLVGWLYFIAAWLSLFLINGIIGVMLTPGEWAVNMNFWVGFFNPSFWPSLFFRTFLAILIAACYGYFSAAFYQDEDVSTEMTAFSAKWGLASLVLAIPSGLWYLSVLPEPAYALVAGKSPTIAMVLPWGVAGALVLAFVMLGTGVARPKKNLRPAALLALVSALAVMGSFEWIREAARRPYVINSVMFSNGIMADEAENINRDGFLRSALFVENNELTRDNVLRVGEELYINQCYACHTRDGGSNDIAGLTEKMSFRALNSYIGRIHEVRYFMPPFVGTKMEQEALAAYITGGIHGRDFELSRETDSGKAQQTGPVLFEENCSSCHEHADLKAAMEGLGQGEIETLLGSLDEISDEMVPFGGSEAQRRLLAGFLAQPGDGGEQAPPGAGDDTGRMLFENNCMICHQQEELMSAVEGQGGEELVRMLKTLDEISDEMQPFSGTDKEQRALANYLESLNQGGQ
;
A
#
# COMPACT_ATOMS: atom_id res chain seq x y z
N MET A 1 3.34 -10.44 20.84
CA MET A 1 4.57 -9.65 21.09
C MET A 1 5.76 -10.53 21.49
N ASN A 2 5.96 -11.66 20.79
CA ASN A 2 6.88 -12.72 21.23
C ASN A 2 8.13 -12.86 20.35
N TYR A 3 8.37 -11.91 19.43
CA TYR A 3 9.44 -11.98 18.46
C TYR A 3 10.11 -10.61 18.32
N PRO A 4 11.43 -10.57 18.07
CA PRO A 4 12.13 -9.32 17.79
C PRO A 4 11.70 -8.76 16.43
N VAL A 5 11.72 -7.43 16.31
CA VAL A 5 11.41 -6.74 15.05
C VAL A 5 12.68 -6.66 14.19
N TRP A 6 12.60 -7.14 12.94
CA TRP A 6 13.65 -6.91 11.94
C TRP A 6 13.55 -5.49 11.37
N TYR A 7 14.22 -4.55 12.03
CA TYR A 7 14.13 -3.13 11.74
C TYR A 7 15.02 -2.71 10.55
N LEU A 8 14.38 -2.33 9.44
CA LEU A 8 14.98 -1.86 8.20
C LEU A 8 14.33 -0.52 7.82
N PRO A 9 14.71 0.59 8.48
CA PRO A 9 13.94 1.84 8.46
C PRO A 9 13.67 2.38 7.05
N GLN A 10 14.63 2.33 6.13
CA GLN A 10 14.50 2.96 4.81
C GLN A 10 13.70 2.11 3.81
N THR A 11 13.74 0.78 3.93
CA THR A 11 13.10 -0.13 2.96
C THR A 11 11.75 -0.66 3.43
N GLY A 12 11.62 -0.93 4.74
CA GLY A 12 10.48 -1.60 5.34
C GLY A 12 10.34 -3.08 4.94
N GLY A 13 9.70 -3.87 5.81
CA GLY A 13 9.45 -5.29 5.54
C GLY A 13 8.37 -5.55 4.48
N GLY A 14 7.38 -4.65 4.37
CA GLY A 14 6.26 -4.79 3.42
C GLY A 14 6.71 -4.76 1.95
N LEU A 15 7.69 -3.92 1.61
CA LEU A 15 8.24 -3.85 0.24
C LEU A 15 8.95 -5.16 -0.14
N LEU A 16 9.70 -5.75 0.79
CA LEU A 16 10.39 -7.03 0.57
C LEU A 16 9.37 -8.15 0.31
N ILE A 17 8.31 -8.22 1.13
CA ILE A 17 7.20 -9.17 0.92
C ILE A 17 6.56 -8.96 -0.45
N ALA A 18 6.23 -7.72 -0.81
CA ALA A 18 5.57 -7.42 -2.09
C ALA A 18 6.44 -7.85 -3.28
N LEU A 19 7.73 -7.51 -3.26
CA LEU A 19 8.66 -7.86 -4.34
C LEU A 19 8.79 -9.38 -4.51
N ILE A 20 9.06 -10.12 -3.43
CA ILE A 20 9.25 -11.57 -3.51
C ILE A 20 7.94 -12.29 -3.83
N ALA A 21 6.81 -11.84 -3.27
CA ALA A 21 5.51 -12.44 -3.51
C ALA A 21 5.08 -12.28 -4.96
N VAL A 22 5.13 -11.07 -5.53
CA VAL A 22 4.73 -10.84 -6.93
C VAL A 22 5.58 -11.67 -7.89
N LEU A 23 6.90 -11.69 -7.72
CA LEU A 23 7.80 -12.44 -8.60
C LEU A 23 7.61 -13.95 -8.47
N HIS A 24 7.54 -14.47 -7.25
CA HIS A 24 7.35 -15.90 -7.03
C HIS A 24 5.98 -16.35 -7.52
N VAL A 25 4.91 -15.62 -7.18
CA VAL A 25 3.53 -15.97 -7.55
C VAL A 25 3.35 -15.94 -9.06
N PHE A 26 3.97 -14.98 -9.76
CA PHE A 26 3.94 -14.96 -11.23
C PHE A 26 4.55 -16.22 -11.84
N VAL A 27 5.67 -16.70 -11.30
CA VAL A 27 6.35 -17.92 -11.80
C VAL A 27 5.68 -19.20 -11.31
N SER A 28 5.13 -19.24 -10.10
CA SER A 28 4.39 -20.40 -9.61
C SER A 28 3.08 -20.60 -10.40
N HIS A 29 2.40 -19.52 -10.78
CA HIS A 29 1.24 -19.60 -11.68
C HIS A 29 1.63 -20.08 -13.08
N PHE A 30 2.83 -19.71 -13.56
CA PHE A 30 3.39 -20.32 -14.78
C PHE A 30 3.65 -21.81 -14.60
N ALA A 31 4.16 -22.26 -13.45
CA ALA A 31 4.35 -23.68 -13.16
C ALA A 31 3.02 -24.45 -13.27
N VAL A 32 1.99 -23.98 -12.55
CA VAL A 32 0.66 -24.63 -12.55
C VAL A 32 0.03 -24.64 -13.94
N GLY A 33 -0.13 -23.47 -14.58
CA GLY A 33 -0.79 -23.39 -15.88
C GLY A 33 0.05 -23.97 -17.02
N GLY A 34 1.38 -23.87 -16.91
CA GLY A 34 2.33 -24.33 -17.93
C GLY A 34 2.33 -25.85 -18.04
N GLY A 35 2.12 -26.57 -16.95
CA GLY A 35 1.85 -28.01 -16.99
C GLY A 35 0.68 -28.37 -17.92
N LEU A 36 -0.44 -27.67 -17.77
CA LEU A 36 -1.60 -27.86 -18.64
C LEU A 36 -1.31 -27.47 -20.09
N TYR A 37 -0.62 -26.35 -20.29
CA TYR A 37 -0.23 -25.87 -21.61
C TYR A 37 0.68 -26.87 -22.36
N LEU A 38 1.64 -27.49 -21.68
CA LEU A 38 2.54 -28.50 -22.24
C LEU A 38 1.78 -29.72 -22.74
N ILE A 39 0.86 -30.25 -21.93
CA ILE A 39 0.00 -31.38 -22.31
C ILE A 39 -0.74 -31.07 -23.62
N TYR A 40 -1.41 -29.92 -23.69
CA TYR A 40 -2.25 -29.59 -24.83
C TYR A 40 -1.45 -29.17 -26.08
N SER A 41 -0.30 -28.53 -25.91
CA SER A 41 0.60 -28.19 -27.03
C SER A 41 1.22 -29.45 -27.64
N GLU A 42 1.64 -30.42 -26.83
CA GLU A 42 2.06 -31.73 -27.33
C GLU A 42 0.91 -32.48 -28.00
N ARG A 43 -0.28 -32.52 -27.37
CA ARG A 43 -1.47 -33.16 -27.95
C ARG A 43 -1.86 -32.57 -29.30
N LYS A 44 -1.70 -31.25 -29.46
CA LYS A 44 -1.89 -30.56 -30.74
C LYS A 44 -0.88 -31.06 -31.78
N GLY A 45 0.41 -31.07 -31.45
CA GLY A 45 1.46 -31.57 -32.35
C GLY A 45 1.24 -33.04 -32.78
N LEU A 46 0.81 -33.90 -31.85
CA LEU A 46 0.46 -35.30 -32.14
C LEU A 46 -0.76 -35.42 -33.05
N LYS A 47 -1.85 -34.69 -32.73
CA LYS A 47 -3.10 -34.74 -33.49
C LYS A 47 -2.92 -34.25 -34.93
N GLU A 48 -2.08 -33.24 -35.12
CA GLU A 48 -1.79 -32.65 -36.42
C GLU A 48 -0.62 -33.32 -37.14
N ASN A 49 -0.01 -34.35 -36.54
CA ASN A 49 1.19 -35.04 -37.03
C ASN A 49 2.33 -34.06 -37.37
N SER A 50 2.44 -32.96 -36.63
CA SER A 50 3.41 -31.89 -36.87
C SER A 50 4.63 -32.07 -35.98
N ARG A 51 5.73 -32.55 -36.58
CA ARG A 51 7.01 -32.66 -35.87
C ARG A 51 7.51 -31.30 -35.40
N ALA A 52 7.25 -30.25 -36.17
CA ALA A 52 7.72 -28.90 -35.86
C ALA A 52 7.01 -28.30 -34.63
N ILE A 53 5.71 -28.60 -34.42
CA ILE A 53 5.00 -28.25 -33.17
C ILE A 53 5.54 -29.05 -31.99
N LEU A 54 5.83 -30.34 -32.16
CA LEU A 54 6.42 -31.14 -31.08
C LEU A 54 7.81 -30.63 -30.69
N ASP A 55 8.63 -30.22 -31.65
CA ASP A 55 9.94 -29.61 -31.39
C ASP A 55 9.80 -28.22 -30.72
N PHE A 56 8.76 -27.44 -31.06
CA PHE A 56 8.41 -26.22 -30.33
C PHE A 56 8.08 -26.56 -28.87
N THR A 57 7.19 -27.53 -28.63
CA THR A 57 6.79 -27.94 -27.29
C THR A 57 7.97 -28.44 -26.47
N ALA A 58 8.88 -29.22 -27.05
CA ALA A 58 10.10 -29.69 -26.37
C ALA A 58 11.03 -28.53 -25.97
N LYS A 59 11.20 -27.52 -26.84
CA LYS A 59 11.98 -26.31 -26.50
C LYS A 59 11.28 -25.47 -25.43
N HIS A 60 9.97 -25.33 -25.51
CA HIS A 60 9.17 -24.65 -24.48
C HIS A 60 9.23 -25.39 -23.14
N ALA A 61 9.20 -26.73 -23.14
CA ALA A 61 9.35 -27.56 -21.95
C ALA A 61 10.71 -27.35 -21.25
N ARG A 62 11.79 -27.17 -22.04
CA ARG A 62 13.10 -26.78 -21.47
C ARG A 62 13.04 -25.42 -20.79
N PHE A 63 12.47 -24.42 -21.47
CA PHE A 63 12.32 -23.07 -20.94
C PHE A 63 11.47 -23.07 -19.66
N PHE A 64 10.34 -23.75 -19.70
CA PHE A 64 9.45 -24.02 -18.58
C PHE A 64 10.24 -24.59 -17.40
N LEU A 65 10.92 -25.73 -17.59
CA LEU A 65 11.67 -26.40 -16.53
C LEU A 65 12.72 -25.49 -15.90
N LEU A 66 13.46 -24.71 -16.69
CA LEU A 66 14.49 -23.81 -16.16
C LEU A 66 13.90 -22.69 -15.32
N ILE A 67 12.83 -22.04 -15.79
CA ILE A 67 12.21 -20.92 -15.07
C ILE A 67 11.51 -21.42 -13.80
N THR A 68 10.71 -22.47 -13.90
CA THR A 68 9.90 -22.95 -12.77
C THR A 68 10.75 -23.67 -11.72
N MET A 69 11.72 -24.49 -12.14
CA MET A 69 12.56 -25.22 -11.19
C MET A 69 13.67 -24.36 -10.58
N VAL A 70 14.36 -23.53 -11.37
CA VAL A 70 15.48 -22.76 -10.82
C VAL A 70 14.97 -21.50 -10.13
N PHE A 71 14.34 -20.60 -10.90
CA PHE A 71 13.88 -19.33 -10.35
C PHE A 71 12.69 -19.52 -9.41
N GLY A 72 11.73 -20.39 -9.77
CA GLY A 72 10.58 -20.70 -8.91
C GLY A 72 10.97 -21.29 -7.57
N SER A 73 11.87 -22.29 -7.52
CA SER A 73 12.32 -22.87 -6.24
C SER A 73 13.14 -21.90 -5.39
N ILE A 74 14.05 -21.11 -5.98
CA ILE A 74 14.83 -20.12 -5.23
C ILE A 74 13.91 -19.06 -4.62
N THR A 75 12.98 -18.52 -5.41
CA THR A 75 12.03 -17.51 -4.91
C THR A 75 11.03 -18.08 -3.91
N GLY A 76 10.63 -19.35 -4.06
CA GLY A 76 9.74 -20.03 -3.12
C GLY A 76 10.37 -20.21 -1.74
N VAL A 77 11.63 -20.66 -1.71
CA VAL A 77 12.41 -20.67 -0.47
C VAL A 77 12.61 -19.25 0.07
N GLY A 78 12.86 -18.28 -0.80
CA GLY A 78 12.99 -16.86 -0.45
C GLY A 78 11.77 -16.30 0.28
N ILE A 79 10.55 -16.64 -0.14
CA ILE A 79 9.32 -16.22 0.55
C ILE A 79 9.34 -16.67 2.01
N TRP A 80 9.68 -17.94 2.27
CA TRP A 80 9.69 -18.48 3.64
C TRP A 80 10.63 -17.70 4.57
N PHE A 81 11.81 -17.32 4.11
CA PHE A 81 12.73 -16.49 4.89
C PHE A 81 12.17 -15.08 5.11
N ILE A 82 11.64 -14.44 4.07
CA ILE A 82 11.13 -13.07 4.18
C ILE A 82 9.91 -12.99 5.11
N ILE A 83 8.93 -13.88 4.97
CA ILE A 83 7.74 -13.85 5.85
C ILE A 83 8.10 -14.19 7.30
N ALA A 84 9.05 -15.10 7.53
CA ALA A 84 9.50 -15.46 8.87
C ALA A 84 10.24 -14.31 9.56
N LEU A 85 10.94 -13.45 8.82
CA LEU A 85 11.65 -12.29 9.38
C LEU A 85 10.72 -11.07 9.54
N VAL A 86 9.83 -10.84 8.58
CA VAL A 86 8.97 -9.65 8.57
C VAL A 86 7.73 -9.83 9.43
N ASN A 87 7.08 -11.00 9.39
CA ASN A 87 5.84 -11.30 10.12
C ASN A 87 5.92 -12.63 10.91
N PRO A 88 6.91 -12.81 11.80
CA PRO A 88 7.15 -14.07 12.51
C PRO A 88 5.93 -14.58 13.29
N ALA A 89 5.17 -13.68 13.91
CA ALA A 89 3.98 -14.04 14.70
C ALA A 89 2.89 -14.67 13.83
N ALA A 90 2.57 -14.05 12.68
CA ALA A 90 1.57 -14.56 11.76
C ALA A 90 2.03 -15.88 11.12
N THR A 91 3.29 -15.94 10.67
CA THR A 91 3.88 -17.17 10.11
C THR A 91 3.83 -18.30 11.14
N SER A 92 4.24 -18.05 12.39
CA SER A 92 4.16 -19.03 13.47
C SER A 92 2.72 -19.51 13.70
N LEU A 93 1.74 -18.60 13.80
CA LEU A 93 0.34 -18.98 14.02
C LEU A 93 -0.19 -19.89 12.90
N LEU A 94 0.11 -19.54 11.64
CA LEU A 94 -0.28 -20.36 10.49
C LEU A 94 0.42 -21.72 10.51
N ILE A 95 1.68 -21.83 10.98
CA ILE A 95 2.39 -23.12 11.06
C ILE A 95 1.71 -24.02 12.07
N HIS A 96 1.40 -23.53 13.26
CA HIS A 96 0.76 -24.33 14.29
C HIS A 96 -0.62 -24.86 13.87
N ASN A 97 -1.32 -24.14 12.98
CA ASN A 97 -2.63 -24.53 12.50
C ASN A 97 -2.59 -25.38 11.23
N PHE A 98 -1.68 -25.10 10.29
CA PHE A 98 -1.69 -25.65 8.93
C PHE A 98 -0.41 -26.42 8.54
N VAL A 99 0.45 -26.80 9.49
CA VAL A 99 1.70 -27.54 9.21
C VAL A 99 1.50 -28.74 8.27
N PHE A 100 0.41 -29.50 8.43
CA PHE A 100 0.12 -30.64 7.56
C PHE A 100 -0.34 -30.23 6.16
N GLY A 101 -0.99 -29.08 6.00
CA GLY A 101 -1.32 -28.52 4.70
C GLY A 101 -0.06 -28.13 3.92
N TRP A 102 0.88 -27.45 4.59
CA TRP A 102 2.18 -27.16 3.99
C TRP A 102 3.02 -28.40 3.74
N ALA A 103 3.07 -29.36 4.67
CA ALA A 103 3.78 -30.61 4.44
C ALA A 103 3.23 -31.36 3.21
N ALA A 104 1.91 -31.38 3.02
CA ALA A 104 1.29 -31.95 1.83
C ALA A 104 1.68 -31.19 0.55
N GLU A 105 1.74 -29.85 0.60
CA GLU A 105 2.18 -29.03 -0.53
C GLU A 105 3.60 -29.39 -0.97
N TRP A 106 4.53 -29.57 -0.01
CA TRP A 106 5.90 -29.98 -0.29
C TRP A 106 6.00 -31.36 -0.94
N VAL A 107 5.13 -32.31 -0.56
CA VAL A 107 5.04 -33.61 -1.24
C VAL A 107 4.63 -33.43 -2.69
N PHE A 108 3.64 -32.58 -2.97
CA PHE A 108 3.24 -32.28 -4.35
C PHE A 108 4.35 -31.57 -5.13
N PHE A 109 5.14 -30.69 -4.53
CA PHE A 109 6.32 -30.12 -5.20
C PHE A 109 7.36 -31.17 -5.59
N VAL A 110 7.61 -32.18 -4.74
CA VAL A 110 8.53 -33.27 -5.09
C VAL A 110 8.00 -34.08 -6.28
N VAL A 111 6.70 -34.40 -6.28
CA VAL A 111 6.04 -35.09 -7.39
C VAL A 111 6.10 -34.25 -8.67
N GLU A 112 5.80 -32.96 -8.56
CA GLU A 112 5.86 -31.97 -9.63
C GLU A 112 7.27 -31.94 -10.27
N ILE A 113 8.31 -31.76 -9.46
CA ILE A 113 9.70 -31.71 -9.95
C ILE A 113 10.05 -33.01 -10.66
N ALA A 114 9.80 -34.17 -10.04
CA ALA A 114 10.08 -35.47 -10.64
C ALA A 114 9.37 -35.65 -12.00
N ALA A 115 8.09 -35.26 -12.06
CA ALA A 115 7.29 -35.34 -13.29
C ALA A 115 7.81 -34.39 -14.38
N ALA A 116 8.19 -33.16 -14.04
CA ALA A 116 8.77 -32.20 -14.99
C ALA A 116 10.07 -32.71 -15.60
N PHE A 117 10.94 -33.30 -14.78
CA PHE A 117 12.18 -33.92 -15.24
C PHE A 117 11.90 -35.09 -16.18
N VAL A 118 11.01 -36.01 -15.81
CA VAL A 118 10.65 -37.16 -16.65
C VAL A 118 10.04 -36.67 -17.97
N TYR A 119 9.11 -35.72 -17.92
CA TYR A 119 8.48 -35.12 -19.10
C TYR A 119 9.54 -34.52 -20.03
N TYR A 120 10.44 -33.68 -19.51
CA TYR A 120 11.45 -33.05 -20.36
C TYR A 120 12.45 -34.04 -20.97
N TYR A 121 13.03 -34.93 -20.16
CA TYR A 121 14.10 -35.82 -20.62
C TYR A 121 13.61 -37.03 -21.44
N MET A 122 12.33 -37.40 -21.28
CA MET A 122 11.71 -38.49 -22.03
C MET A 122 10.92 -38.03 -23.25
N PHE A 123 10.95 -36.73 -23.56
CA PHE A 123 10.27 -36.17 -24.72
C PHE A 123 10.76 -36.85 -26.01
N GLY A 124 9.84 -37.51 -26.73
CA GLY A 124 10.15 -38.28 -27.94
C GLY A 124 10.91 -39.60 -27.72
N ARG A 125 11.19 -39.99 -26.46
CA ARG A 125 11.82 -41.27 -26.08
C ARG A 125 10.85 -42.23 -25.39
N MET A 126 9.75 -41.71 -24.87
CA MET A 126 8.65 -42.45 -24.28
C MET A 126 7.48 -42.50 -25.27
N ASP A 127 6.60 -43.50 -25.13
CA ASP A 127 5.38 -43.53 -25.92
C ASP A 127 4.50 -42.29 -25.61
N PRO A 128 3.80 -41.73 -26.60
CA PRO A 128 3.08 -40.47 -26.40
C PRO A 128 1.98 -40.52 -25.34
N ALA A 129 1.36 -41.68 -25.11
CA ALA A 129 0.27 -41.82 -24.14
C ALA A 129 0.82 -41.74 -22.70
N THR A 130 1.89 -42.48 -22.40
CA THR A 130 2.57 -42.42 -21.11
C THR A 130 3.22 -41.05 -20.90
N HIS A 131 3.81 -40.45 -21.94
CA HIS A 131 4.40 -39.12 -21.83
C HIS A 131 3.36 -38.04 -21.48
N GLN A 132 2.18 -38.10 -22.11
CA GLN A 132 1.04 -37.25 -21.76
C GLN A 132 0.54 -37.51 -20.33
N LEU A 133 0.53 -38.76 -19.86
CA LEU A 133 0.16 -39.11 -18.48
C LEU A 133 1.12 -38.47 -17.47
N VAL A 134 2.43 -38.46 -17.74
CA VAL A 134 3.43 -37.75 -16.91
C VAL A 134 3.12 -36.26 -16.87
N GLY A 135 2.75 -35.66 -18.02
CA GLY A 135 2.29 -34.26 -18.06
C GLY A 135 1.06 -34.03 -17.19
N TRP A 136 0.06 -34.91 -17.22
CA TRP A 136 -1.12 -34.82 -16.35
C TRP A 136 -0.77 -34.97 -14.87
N LEU A 137 0.14 -35.87 -14.53
CA LEU A 137 0.62 -36.06 -13.17
C LEU A 137 1.32 -34.79 -12.66
N TYR A 138 2.14 -34.14 -13.51
CA TYR A 138 2.70 -32.82 -13.21
C TYR A 138 1.59 -31.79 -12.94
N PHE A 139 0.64 -31.64 -13.88
CA PHE A 139 -0.39 -30.60 -13.78
C PHE A 139 -1.27 -30.78 -12.53
N ILE A 140 -1.69 -32.02 -12.24
CA ILE A 140 -2.51 -32.32 -11.07
C ILE A 140 -1.73 -32.04 -9.78
N ALA A 141 -0.45 -32.43 -9.71
CA ALA A 141 0.39 -32.13 -8.55
C ALA A 141 0.55 -30.61 -8.35
N ALA A 142 0.91 -29.87 -9.39
CA ALA A 142 1.06 -28.42 -9.33
C ALA A 142 -0.26 -27.72 -8.95
N TRP A 143 -1.39 -28.16 -9.51
CA TRP A 143 -2.70 -27.63 -9.15
C TRP A 143 -3.10 -27.97 -7.71
N LEU A 144 -2.73 -29.15 -7.19
CA LEU A 144 -2.93 -29.50 -5.79
C LEU A 144 -2.06 -28.66 -4.85
N SER A 145 -0.85 -28.28 -5.25
CA SER A 145 -0.05 -27.28 -4.52
C SER A 145 -0.80 -25.93 -4.45
N LEU A 146 -1.32 -25.45 -5.59
CA LEU A 146 -2.16 -24.24 -5.62
C LEU A 146 -3.40 -24.37 -4.72
N PHE A 147 -4.08 -25.52 -4.76
CA PHE A 147 -5.25 -25.81 -3.93
C PHE A 147 -4.93 -25.71 -2.44
N LEU A 148 -3.80 -26.27 -2.01
CA LEU A 148 -3.36 -26.27 -0.62
C LEU A 148 -2.98 -24.86 -0.14
N ILE A 149 -2.09 -24.18 -0.86
CA ILE A 149 -1.63 -22.85 -0.46
C ILE A 149 -2.78 -21.84 -0.49
N ASN A 150 -3.71 -21.95 -1.45
CA ASN A 150 -4.91 -21.13 -1.53
C ASN A 150 -5.76 -21.21 -0.25
N GLY A 151 -5.93 -22.41 0.32
CA GLY A 151 -6.65 -22.58 1.58
C GLY A 151 -5.97 -21.88 2.75
N ILE A 152 -4.65 -21.99 2.84
CA ILE A 152 -3.86 -21.40 3.92
C ILE A 152 -3.82 -19.88 3.82
N ILE A 153 -3.59 -19.31 2.64
CA ILE A 153 -3.50 -17.84 2.48
C ILE A 153 -4.88 -17.17 2.45
N GLY A 154 -5.92 -17.88 1.99
CA GLY A 154 -7.28 -17.36 1.93
C GLY A 154 -7.84 -17.02 3.31
N VAL A 155 -7.51 -17.84 4.32
CA VAL A 155 -7.96 -17.63 5.71
C VAL A 155 -7.47 -16.31 6.29
N MET A 156 -6.34 -15.78 5.81
CA MET A 156 -5.79 -14.52 6.30
C MET A 156 -6.68 -13.32 5.94
N LEU A 157 -7.40 -13.39 4.81
CA LEU A 157 -8.31 -12.33 4.36
C LEU A 157 -9.74 -12.59 4.83
N THR A 158 -10.20 -13.84 4.73
CA THR A 158 -11.56 -14.24 5.09
C THR A 158 -11.54 -15.38 6.10
N PRO A 159 -11.17 -15.16 7.37
CA PRO A 159 -11.05 -16.26 8.33
C PRO A 159 -12.41 -16.86 8.72
N GLY A 160 -13.49 -16.07 8.67
CA GLY A 160 -14.81 -16.55 9.08
C GLY A 160 -14.79 -17.10 10.51
N GLU A 161 -15.40 -18.26 10.73
CA GLU A 161 -15.44 -18.91 12.05
C GLU A 161 -14.06 -19.42 12.55
N TRP A 162 -13.07 -19.52 11.66
CA TRP A 162 -11.72 -19.95 12.04
C TRP A 162 -11.09 -18.99 13.05
N ALA A 163 -11.42 -17.69 12.98
CA ALA A 163 -10.93 -16.68 13.91
C ALA A 163 -11.24 -17.00 15.39
N VAL A 164 -12.28 -17.82 15.64
CA VAL A 164 -12.71 -18.19 17.00
C VAL A 164 -12.27 -19.60 17.37
N ASN A 165 -12.44 -20.57 16.47
CA ASN A 165 -12.27 -21.99 16.79
C ASN A 165 -10.91 -22.58 16.40
N MET A 166 -10.12 -21.87 15.56
CA MET A 166 -8.83 -22.31 15.02
C MET A 166 -8.87 -23.72 14.39
N ASN A 167 -10.03 -24.17 13.92
CA ASN A 167 -10.20 -25.51 13.36
C ASN A 167 -9.61 -25.60 11.96
N PHE A 168 -8.72 -26.58 11.72
CA PHE A 168 -8.04 -26.78 10.44
C PHE A 168 -8.98 -26.73 9.22
N TRP A 169 -10.10 -27.48 9.23
CA TRP A 169 -10.96 -27.60 8.05
C TRP A 169 -11.80 -26.34 7.81
N VAL A 170 -12.22 -25.67 8.88
CA VAL A 170 -12.97 -24.41 8.80
C VAL A 170 -12.08 -23.30 8.22
N GLY A 171 -10.82 -23.23 8.67
CA GLY A 171 -9.86 -22.27 8.12
C GLY A 171 -9.41 -22.60 6.70
N PHE A 172 -9.18 -23.89 6.42
CA PHE A 172 -8.75 -24.34 5.10
C PHE A 172 -9.84 -24.08 4.04
N PHE A 173 -11.10 -24.46 4.32
CA PHE A 173 -12.26 -24.18 3.46
C PHE A 173 -12.97 -22.89 3.88
N ASN A 174 -12.19 -21.82 4.02
CA ASN A 174 -12.71 -20.50 4.35
C ASN A 174 -13.67 -19.94 3.27
N PRO A 175 -14.47 -18.90 3.57
CA PRO A 175 -15.48 -18.36 2.65
C PRO A 175 -14.95 -18.00 1.24
N SER A 176 -13.70 -17.56 1.13
CA SER A 176 -13.10 -17.22 -0.17
C SER A 176 -12.36 -18.36 -0.86
N PHE A 177 -12.32 -19.56 -0.27
CA PHE A 177 -11.56 -20.70 -0.79
C PHE A 177 -11.86 -20.99 -2.26
N TRP A 178 -13.13 -21.26 -2.57
CA TRP A 178 -13.57 -21.62 -3.92
C TRP A 178 -13.42 -20.48 -4.94
N PRO A 179 -13.95 -19.27 -4.70
CA PRO A 179 -13.79 -18.18 -5.66
C PRO A 179 -12.32 -17.86 -5.93
N SER A 180 -11.49 -17.81 -4.88
CA SER A 180 -10.04 -17.54 -5.02
C SER A 180 -9.33 -18.66 -5.78
N LEU A 181 -9.68 -19.94 -5.54
CA LEU A 181 -9.11 -21.07 -6.27
C LEU A 181 -9.42 -21.02 -7.76
N PHE A 182 -10.69 -20.78 -8.13
CA PHE A 182 -11.08 -20.66 -9.54
C PHE A 182 -10.39 -19.48 -10.20
N PHE A 183 -10.39 -18.31 -9.55
CA PHE A 183 -9.74 -17.11 -10.05
C PHE A 183 -8.24 -17.33 -10.29
N ARG A 184 -7.52 -17.87 -9.29
CA ARG A 184 -6.08 -18.21 -9.41
C ARG A 184 -5.81 -19.28 -10.46
N THR A 185 -6.70 -20.26 -10.62
CA THR A 185 -6.59 -21.28 -11.68
C THR A 185 -6.67 -20.63 -13.07
N PHE A 186 -7.62 -19.73 -13.31
CA PHE A 186 -7.71 -19.03 -14.59
C PHE A 186 -6.54 -18.07 -14.82
N LEU A 187 -6.04 -17.40 -13.77
CA LEU A 187 -4.81 -16.61 -13.86
C LEU A 187 -3.58 -17.48 -14.18
N ALA A 188 -3.49 -18.70 -13.63
CA ALA A 188 -2.41 -19.62 -13.95
C ALA A 188 -2.42 -20.02 -15.43
N ILE A 189 -3.60 -20.35 -15.97
CA ILE A 189 -3.76 -20.67 -17.40
C ILE A 189 -3.46 -19.44 -18.27
N LEU A 190 -3.90 -18.24 -17.86
CA LEU A 190 -3.58 -16.98 -18.54
C LEU A 190 -2.08 -16.72 -18.60
N ILE A 191 -1.37 -16.87 -17.48
CA ILE A 191 0.08 -16.66 -17.41
C ILE A 191 0.82 -17.69 -18.27
N ALA A 192 0.40 -18.96 -18.23
CA ALA A 192 0.95 -19.99 -19.10
C ALA A 192 0.77 -19.69 -20.58
N ALA A 193 -0.41 -19.18 -20.96
CA ALA A 193 -0.66 -18.69 -22.30
C ALA A 193 0.27 -17.52 -22.67
N CYS A 194 0.55 -16.59 -21.75
CA CYS A 194 1.49 -15.49 -21.99
C CYS A 194 2.92 -15.99 -22.24
N TYR A 195 3.39 -16.97 -21.48
CA TYR A 195 4.71 -17.57 -21.71
C TYR A 195 4.78 -18.41 -22.99
N GLY A 196 3.71 -19.10 -23.36
CA GLY A 196 3.56 -19.77 -24.65
C GLY A 196 3.61 -18.77 -25.82
N TYR A 197 2.87 -17.66 -25.68
CA TYR A 197 2.84 -16.54 -26.62
C TYR A 197 4.22 -15.89 -26.77
N PHE A 198 4.93 -15.70 -25.65
CA PHE A 198 6.30 -15.23 -25.62
C PHE A 198 7.25 -16.19 -26.33
N SER A 199 7.18 -17.48 -26.01
CA SER A 199 8.04 -18.50 -26.64
C SER A 199 7.84 -18.60 -28.15
N ALA A 200 6.59 -18.43 -28.62
CA ALA A 200 6.26 -18.41 -30.04
C ALA A 200 6.96 -17.27 -30.79
N ALA A 201 7.06 -16.07 -30.20
CA ALA A 201 7.71 -14.92 -30.82
C ALA A 201 9.24 -15.06 -31.01
N PHE A 202 9.87 -15.99 -30.29
CA PHE A 202 11.30 -16.30 -30.42
C PHE A 202 11.57 -17.56 -31.25
N TYR A 203 10.52 -18.25 -31.72
CA TYR A 203 10.66 -19.43 -32.55
C TYR A 203 10.97 -19.05 -34.00
N GLN A 204 11.91 -19.75 -34.63
CA GLN A 204 12.43 -19.39 -35.96
C GLN A 204 11.51 -19.78 -37.12
N ASP A 205 10.76 -20.87 -36.98
CA ASP A 205 9.82 -21.32 -37.99
C ASP A 205 8.57 -20.43 -37.94
N GLU A 206 8.32 -19.65 -39.00
CA GLU A 206 7.26 -18.64 -39.05
C GLU A 206 5.86 -19.28 -38.99
N ASP A 207 5.66 -20.43 -39.61
CA ASP A 207 4.36 -21.09 -39.65
C ASP A 207 4.01 -21.65 -38.26
N VAL A 208 4.97 -22.34 -37.63
CA VAL A 208 4.80 -22.82 -36.24
C VAL A 208 4.67 -21.67 -35.26
N SER A 209 5.47 -20.60 -35.42
CA SER A 209 5.38 -19.40 -34.57
C SER A 209 3.99 -18.78 -34.66
N THR A 210 3.46 -18.61 -35.88
CA THR A 210 2.13 -18.05 -36.14
C THR A 210 1.03 -18.92 -35.52
N GLU A 211 1.14 -20.23 -35.70
CA GLU A 211 0.17 -21.19 -35.19
C GLU A 211 0.16 -21.25 -33.65
N MET A 212 1.34 -21.36 -33.03
CA MET A 212 1.47 -21.42 -31.57
C MET A 212 1.16 -20.08 -30.89
N THR A 213 1.39 -18.97 -31.60
CA THR A 213 0.91 -17.62 -31.22
C THR A 213 -0.61 -17.59 -31.11
N ALA A 214 -1.31 -18.05 -32.16
CA ALA A 214 -2.78 -18.06 -32.16
C ALA A 214 -3.36 -19.06 -31.14
N PHE A 215 -2.72 -20.21 -30.97
CA PHE A 215 -3.06 -21.19 -29.95
C PHE A 215 -2.98 -20.57 -28.54
N SER A 216 -1.85 -19.93 -28.22
CA SER A 216 -1.62 -19.28 -26.94
C SER A 216 -2.59 -18.13 -26.69
N ALA A 217 -2.82 -17.27 -27.69
CA ALA A 217 -3.73 -16.13 -27.56
C ALA A 217 -5.17 -16.56 -27.29
N LYS A 218 -5.66 -17.64 -27.92
CA LYS A 218 -7.00 -18.17 -27.64
C LYS A 218 -7.11 -18.69 -26.21
N TRP A 219 -6.09 -19.38 -25.70
CA TRP A 219 -6.02 -19.82 -24.31
C TRP A 219 -6.04 -18.65 -23.34
N GLY A 220 -5.22 -17.62 -23.60
CA GLY A 220 -5.16 -16.43 -22.77
C GLY A 220 -6.49 -15.68 -22.74
N LEU A 221 -7.10 -15.41 -23.90
CA LEU A 221 -8.40 -14.73 -23.99
C LEU A 221 -9.53 -15.51 -23.31
N ALA A 222 -9.59 -16.83 -23.51
CA ALA A 222 -10.58 -17.66 -22.83
C ALA A 222 -10.40 -17.60 -21.30
N SER A 223 -9.15 -17.68 -20.83
CA SER A 223 -8.85 -17.60 -19.40
C SER A 223 -9.17 -16.23 -18.80
N LEU A 224 -8.92 -15.16 -19.54
CA LEU A 224 -9.26 -13.79 -19.13
C LEU A 224 -10.78 -13.62 -18.96
N VAL A 225 -11.57 -14.14 -19.91
CA VAL A 225 -13.05 -14.12 -19.82
C VAL A 225 -13.54 -14.93 -18.62
N LEU A 226 -12.95 -16.10 -18.34
CA LEU A 226 -13.32 -16.95 -17.20
C LEU A 226 -12.85 -16.40 -15.85
N ALA A 227 -11.77 -15.62 -15.82
CA ALA A 227 -11.29 -14.93 -14.64
C ALA A 227 -12.26 -13.85 -14.15
N ILE A 228 -13.03 -13.21 -15.04
CA ILE A 228 -13.99 -12.16 -14.67
C ILE A 228 -15.07 -12.65 -13.69
N PRO A 229 -15.90 -13.69 -14.01
CA PRO A 229 -16.95 -14.13 -13.10
C PRO A 229 -16.40 -14.70 -11.79
N SER A 230 -15.25 -15.37 -11.80
CA SER A 230 -14.60 -15.87 -10.59
C SER A 230 -14.04 -14.73 -9.72
N GLY A 231 -13.50 -13.67 -10.34
CA GLY A 231 -13.08 -12.46 -9.64
C GLY A 231 -14.26 -11.71 -9.02
N LEU A 232 -15.38 -11.58 -9.74
CA LEU A 232 -16.62 -10.99 -9.19
C LEU A 232 -17.18 -11.81 -8.02
N TRP A 233 -17.15 -13.14 -8.13
CA TRP A 233 -17.53 -14.03 -7.02
C TRP A 233 -16.58 -13.85 -5.83
N TYR A 234 -15.28 -13.69 -6.08
CA TYR A 234 -14.31 -13.41 -5.01
C TYR A 234 -14.61 -12.09 -4.30
N LEU A 235 -14.88 -11.01 -5.05
CA LEU A 235 -15.26 -9.72 -4.45
C LEU A 235 -16.54 -9.82 -3.61
N SER A 236 -17.53 -10.61 -4.04
CA SER A 236 -18.81 -10.73 -3.32
C SER A 236 -18.73 -11.44 -1.96
N VAL A 237 -17.64 -12.19 -1.70
CA VAL A 237 -17.46 -12.92 -0.43
C VAL A 237 -16.52 -12.19 0.54
N LEU A 238 -16.00 -11.03 0.16
CA LEU A 238 -15.14 -10.24 1.04
C LEU A 238 -15.97 -9.68 2.21
N PRO A 239 -15.41 -9.66 3.44
CA PRO A 239 -15.98 -8.93 4.56
C PRO A 239 -16.19 -7.45 4.21
N GLU A 240 -17.23 -6.82 4.73
CA GLU A 240 -17.60 -5.44 4.41
C GLU A 240 -16.42 -4.46 4.53
N PRO A 241 -15.60 -4.48 5.60
CA PRO A 241 -14.47 -3.55 5.69
C PRO A 241 -13.41 -3.78 4.60
N ALA A 242 -13.13 -5.05 4.27
CA ALA A 242 -12.19 -5.39 3.20
C ALA A 242 -12.74 -5.01 1.81
N TYR A 243 -14.04 -5.22 1.59
CA TYR A 243 -14.72 -4.80 0.37
C TYR A 243 -14.65 -3.27 0.21
N ALA A 244 -14.92 -2.51 1.26
CA ALA A 244 -14.88 -1.04 1.24
C ALA A 244 -13.49 -0.50 0.88
N LEU A 245 -12.41 -1.14 1.37
CA LEU A 245 -11.04 -0.80 0.98
C LEU A 245 -10.81 -1.02 -0.52
N VAL A 246 -11.27 -2.16 -1.06
CA VAL A 246 -11.15 -2.47 -2.49
C VAL A 246 -12.02 -1.54 -3.35
N ALA A 247 -13.17 -1.11 -2.83
CA ALA A 247 -14.10 -0.23 -3.51
C ALA A 247 -13.62 1.24 -3.61
N GLY A 248 -12.51 1.60 -2.98
CA GLY A 248 -11.87 2.90 -3.14
C GLY A 248 -11.36 3.56 -1.86
N LYS A 249 -11.72 3.05 -0.67
CA LYS A 249 -11.31 3.67 0.61
C LYS A 249 -9.82 3.51 0.97
N SER A 250 -9.07 2.73 0.19
CA SER A 250 -7.61 2.62 0.39
C SER A 250 -6.87 3.39 -0.70
N PRO A 251 -6.11 4.44 -0.35
CA PRO A 251 -5.26 5.17 -1.31
C PRO A 251 -4.27 4.24 -2.03
N THR A 252 -3.77 3.23 -1.32
CA THR A 252 -2.82 2.25 -1.89
C THR A 252 -3.47 1.37 -2.96
N ILE A 253 -4.75 1.00 -2.78
CA ILE A 253 -5.49 0.21 -3.77
C ILE A 253 -5.88 1.09 -4.95
N ALA A 254 -6.38 2.30 -4.70
CA ALA A 254 -6.74 3.26 -5.73
C ALA A 254 -5.56 3.57 -6.68
N MET A 255 -4.33 3.58 -6.15
CA MET A 255 -3.12 3.75 -6.96
C MET A 255 -2.80 2.55 -7.87
N VAL A 256 -2.97 1.30 -7.41
CA VAL A 256 -2.55 0.08 -8.14
C VAL A 256 -3.64 -0.56 -9.00
N LEU A 257 -4.91 -0.29 -8.70
CA LEU A 257 -6.05 -0.85 -9.43
C LEU A 257 -6.05 -0.44 -10.92
N PRO A 258 -5.80 0.83 -11.29
CA PRO A 258 -5.72 1.25 -12.70
C PRO A 258 -4.66 0.48 -13.49
N TRP A 259 -3.52 0.15 -12.86
CA TRP A 259 -2.46 -0.64 -13.51
C TRP A 259 -2.89 -2.08 -13.80
N GLY A 260 -3.63 -2.70 -12.88
CA GLY A 260 -4.19 -4.04 -13.10
C GLY A 260 -5.22 -4.05 -14.24
N VAL A 261 -6.13 -3.07 -14.25
CA VAL A 261 -7.15 -2.91 -15.31
C VAL A 261 -6.50 -2.60 -16.66
N ALA A 262 -5.58 -1.64 -16.71
CA ALA A 262 -4.83 -1.31 -17.91
C ALA A 262 -4.04 -2.52 -18.42
N GLY A 263 -3.38 -3.26 -17.52
CA GLY A 263 -2.70 -4.52 -17.85
C GLY A 263 -3.64 -5.54 -18.49
N ALA A 264 -4.83 -5.76 -17.92
CA ALA A 264 -5.81 -6.69 -18.49
C ALA A 264 -6.31 -6.24 -19.88
N LEU A 265 -6.59 -4.95 -20.06
CA LEU A 265 -7.06 -4.38 -21.32
C LEU A 265 -5.98 -4.44 -22.41
N VAL A 266 -4.74 -4.04 -22.09
CA VAL A 266 -3.61 -4.12 -23.01
C VAL A 266 -3.34 -5.58 -23.39
N LEU A 267 -3.37 -6.50 -22.41
CA LEU A 267 -3.22 -7.92 -22.66
C LEU A 267 -4.28 -8.45 -23.62
N ALA A 268 -5.56 -8.11 -23.38
CA ALA A 268 -6.66 -8.48 -24.26
C ALA A 268 -6.47 -7.91 -25.68
N PHE A 269 -6.11 -6.63 -25.79
CA PHE A 269 -5.90 -5.96 -27.08
C PHE A 269 -4.74 -6.58 -27.86
N VAL A 270 -3.61 -6.85 -27.21
CA VAL A 270 -2.45 -7.50 -27.82
C VAL A 270 -2.81 -8.92 -28.26
N MET A 271 -3.43 -9.72 -27.41
CA MET A 271 -3.83 -11.10 -27.76
C MET A 271 -4.87 -11.14 -28.88
N LEU A 272 -5.85 -10.23 -28.89
CA LEU A 272 -6.82 -10.12 -30.00
C LEU A 272 -6.15 -9.65 -31.30
N GLY A 273 -5.31 -8.61 -31.21
CA GLY A 273 -4.69 -7.96 -32.36
C GLY A 273 -3.57 -8.79 -32.99
N THR A 274 -2.51 -9.05 -32.23
CA THR A 274 -1.31 -9.77 -32.70
C THR A 274 -1.35 -11.25 -32.41
N GLY A 275 -2.36 -11.76 -31.70
CA GLY A 275 -2.54 -13.19 -31.46
C GLY A 275 -3.61 -13.86 -32.31
N VAL A 276 -4.78 -13.23 -32.45
CA VAL A 276 -5.91 -13.80 -33.21
C VAL A 276 -6.06 -13.17 -34.59
N ALA A 277 -6.11 -11.84 -34.68
CA ALA A 277 -6.39 -11.16 -35.94
C ALA A 277 -5.18 -11.16 -36.89
N ARG A 278 -3.97 -10.96 -36.37
CA ARG A 278 -2.72 -10.92 -37.15
C ARG A 278 -1.59 -11.65 -36.42
N PRO A 279 -1.64 -12.99 -36.28
CA PRO A 279 -0.65 -13.77 -35.54
C PRO A 279 0.80 -13.59 -36.03
N LYS A 280 1.00 -13.35 -37.33
CA LYS A 280 2.33 -13.02 -37.91
C LYS A 280 2.98 -11.76 -37.35
N LYS A 281 2.19 -10.88 -36.69
CA LYS A 281 2.68 -9.65 -36.05
C LYS A 281 3.05 -9.83 -34.58
N ASN A 282 3.07 -11.06 -34.05
CA ASN A 282 3.63 -11.33 -32.73
C ASN A 282 5.16 -11.21 -32.74
N LEU A 283 5.63 -9.97 -32.85
CA LEU A 283 7.03 -9.61 -32.74
C LEU A 283 7.44 -9.62 -31.26
N ARG A 284 8.74 -9.74 -30.99
CA ARG A 284 9.30 -9.75 -29.63
C ARG A 284 8.77 -8.62 -28.72
N PRO A 285 8.62 -7.36 -29.18
CA PRO A 285 8.03 -6.31 -28.35
C PRO A 285 6.56 -6.55 -27.99
N ALA A 286 5.75 -7.10 -28.90
CA ALA A 286 4.35 -7.42 -28.63
C ALA A 286 4.23 -8.57 -27.60
N ALA A 287 5.08 -9.60 -27.75
CA ALA A 287 5.20 -10.67 -26.76
C ALA A 287 5.66 -10.18 -25.39
N LEU A 288 6.66 -9.30 -25.33
CA LEU A 288 7.12 -8.70 -24.08
C LEU A 288 6.03 -7.84 -23.44
N LEU A 289 5.31 -7.04 -24.24
CA LEU A 289 4.20 -6.23 -23.77
C LEU A 289 3.09 -7.10 -23.16
N ALA A 290 2.75 -8.24 -23.77
CA ALA A 290 1.81 -9.19 -23.20
C ALA A 290 2.30 -9.74 -21.85
N LEU A 291 3.58 -10.12 -21.75
CA LEU A 291 4.14 -10.66 -20.51
C LEU A 291 4.19 -9.62 -19.38
N VAL A 292 4.60 -8.38 -19.68
CA VAL A 292 4.60 -7.27 -18.71
C VAL A 292 3.18 -6.90 -18.29
N SER A 293 2.22 -6.94 -19.23
CA SER A 293 0.80 -6.70 -18.91
C SER A 293 0.23 -7.76 -17.97
N ALA A 294 0.59 -9.04 -18.18
CA ALA A 294 0.22 -10.12 -17.27
C ALA A 294 0.88 -9.96 -15.89
N LEU A 295 2.13 -9.50 -15.84
CA LEU A 295 2.80 -9.17 -14.58
C LEU A 295 2.11 -8.01 -13.85
N ALA A 296 1.64 -6.98 -14.56
CA ALA A 296 0.87 -5.88 -13.98
C ALA A 296 -0.47 -6.36 -13.40
N VAL A 297 -1.18 -7.26 -14.10
CA VAL A 297 -2.40 -7.90 -13.57
C VAL A 297 -2.11 -8.68 -12.29
N MET A 298 -1.09 -9.54 -12.29
CA MET A 298 -0.74 -10.35 -11.12
C MET A 298 -0.22 -9.48 -9.96
N GLY A 299 0.63 -8.50 -10.25
CA GLY A 299 1.18 -7.58 -9.26
C GLY A 299 0.11 -6.72 -8.60
N SER A 300 -0.81 -6.16 -9.40
CA SER A 300 -1.96 -5.41 -8.89
C SER A 300 -2.85 -6.31 -8.01
N PHE A 301 -3.14 -7.55 -8.44
CA PHE A 301 -3.92 -8.49 -7.64
C PHE A 301 -3.27 -8.82 -6.28
N GLU A 302 -1.98 -9.19 -6.26
CA GLU A 302 -1.30 -9.53 -5.01
C GLU A 302 -1.16 -8.32 -4.08
N TRP A 303 -0.96 -7.11 -4.63
CA TRP A 303 -0.94 -5.88 -3.85
C TRP A 303 -2.31 -5.56 -3.24
N ILE A 304 -3.38 -5.65 -4.03
CA ILE A 304 -4.76 -5.41 -3.57
C ILE A 304 -5.12 -6.43 -2.49
N ARG A 305 -4.79 -7.71 -2.69
CA ARG A 305 -5.02 -8.77 -1.70
C ARG A 305 -4.32 -8.46 -0.38
N GLU A 306 -3.09 -7.96 -0.42
CA GLU A 306 -2.33 -7.57 0.77
C GLU A 306 -2.98 -6.36 1.46
N ALA A 307 -3.28 -5.31 0.70
CA ALA A 307 -3.86 -4.08 1.21
C ALA A 307 -5.27 -4.26 1.77
N ALA A 308 -6.09 -5.13 1.17
CA ALA A 308 -7.46 -5.40 1.59
C ALA A 308 -7.56 -6.11 2.96
N ARG A 309 -6.46 -6.65 3.49
CA ARG A 309 -6.43 -7.24 4.84
C ARG A 309 -6.19 -6.22 5.94
N ARG A 310 -5.66 -5.04 5.59
CA ARG A 310 -5.34 -4.00 6.57
C ARG A 310 -6.61 -3.58 7.33
N PRO A 311 -6.54 -3.34 8.65
CA PRO A 311 -5.32 -3.19 9.47
C PRO A 311 -4.68 -4.50 9.95
N TYR A 312 -5.19 -5.64 9.51
CA TYR A 312 -4.76 -6.95 9.96
C TYR A 312 -3.73 -7.59 9.04
N VAL A 313 -2.87 -8.45 9.61
CA VAL A 313 -2.16 -9.48 8.84
C VAL A 313 -3.04 -10.73 8.67
N ILE A 314 -3.85 -11.04 9.69
CA ILE A 314 -4.89 -12.06 9.68
C ILE A 314 -6.16 -11.42 10.23
N ASN A 315 -7.16 -11.25 9.37
CA ASN A 315 -8.37 -10.47 9.65
C ASN A 315 -9.04 -10.87 10.98
N SER A 316 -9.36 -9.89 11.82
CA SER A 316 -9.94 -10.07 13.18
C SER A 316 -9.14 -10.92 14.17
N VAL A 317 -7.94 -11.38 13.83
CA VAL A 317 -7.11 -12.23 14.72
C VAL A 317 -5.83 -11.51 15.13
N MET A 318 -5.13 -10.91 14.17
CA MET A 318 -3.81 -10.32 14.40
C MET A 318 -3.62 -9.06 13.54
N PHE A 319 -3.26 -7.96 14.19
CA PHE A 319 -2.94 -6.69 13.53
C PHE A 319 -1.66 -6.80 12.70
N SER A 320 -1.46 -5.86 11.78
CA SER A 320 -0.28 -5.82 10.89
C SER A 320 1.05 -5.73 11.65
N ASN A 321 1.03 -5.24 12.88
CA ASN A 321 2.19 -5.17 13.79
C ASN A 321 2.38 -6.45 14.63
N GLY A 322 1.58 -7.50 14.40
CA GLY A 322 1.71 -8.79 15.08
C GLY A 322 1.10 -8.87 16.48
N ILE A 323 0.37 -7.82 16.93
CA ILE A 323 -0.41 -7.85 18.17
C ILE A 323 -1.71 -8.61 17.92
N MET A 324 -2.08 -9.52 18.84
CA MET A 324 -3.36 -10.23 18.77
C MET A 324 -4.50 -9.28 19.10
N ALA A 325 -5.59 -9.37 18.35
CA ALA A 325 -6.71 -8.45 18.48
C ALA A 325 -7.42 -8.56 19.85
N ASP A 326 -7.43 -9.75 20.45
CA ASP A 326 -8.03 -10.04 21.76
C ASP A 326 -7.14 -9.65 22.95
N GLU A 327 -5.83 -9.50 22.75
CA GLU A 327 -4.88 -9.04 23.77
C GLU A 327 -4.85 -7.51 23.92
N ALA A 328 -5.30 -6.77 22.91
CA ALA A 328 -5.15 -5.32 22.83
C ALA A 328 -5.70 -4.57 24.06
N GLU A 329 -6.88 -4.96 24.56
CA GLU A 329 -7.48 -4.31 25.73
C GLU A 329 -6.69 -4.55 27.03
N ASN A 330 -6.13 -5.76 27.20
CA ASN A 330 -5.28 -6.06 28.35
C ASN A 330 -3.97 -5.27 28.30
N ILE A 331 -3.37 -5.14 27.11
CA ILE A 331 -2.14 -4.39 26.91
C ILE A 331 -2.38 -2.89 27.12
N ASN A 332 -3.53 -2.35 26.69
CA ASN A 332 -3.92 -0.97 26.96
C ASN A 332 -4.01 -0.66 28.47
N ARG A 333 -4.45 -1.64 29.26
CA ARG A 333 -4.53 -1.52 30.73
C ARG A 333 -3.16 -1.62 31.39
N ASP A 334 -2.36 -2.60 30.99
CA ASP A 334 -1.13 -2.97 31.69
C ASP A 334 0.12 -2.24 31.17
N GLY A 335 0.05 -1.72 29.95
CA GLY A 335 1.12 -1.04 29.20
C GLY A 335 1.81 -1.97 28.20
N PHE A 336 2.11 -1.42 27.01
CA PHE A 336 2.78 -2.14 25.94
C PHE A 336 4.18 -2.57 26.35
N LEU A 337 4.96 -1.67 26.94
CA LEU A 337 6.36 -1.93 27.30
C LEU A 337 6.49 -3.03 28.36
N ARG A 338 5.52 -3.13 29.26
CA ARG A 338 5.48 -4.18 30.29
C ARG A 338 5.06 -5.54 29.74
N SER A 339 4.34 -5.54 28.63
CA SER A 339 3.80 -6.74 28.00
C SER A 339 4.73 -7.28 26.89
N ALA A 340 5.56 -6.43 26.30
CA ALA A 340 6.47 -6.79 25.22
C ALA A 340 7.73 -7.50 25.75
N LEU A 341 8.12 -8.61 25.10
CA LEU A 341 9.32 -9.37 25.51
C LEU A 341 10.63 -8.81 24.93
N PHE A 342 10.55 -8.09 23.80
CA PHE A 342 11.72 -7.63 23.04
C PHE A 342 11.77 -6.09 23.03
N VAL A 343 11.84 -5.50 24.22
CA VAL A 343 12.08 -4.08 24.45
C VAL A 343 13.21 -3.92 25.48
N GLU A 344 13.97 -2.85 25.36
CA GLU A 344 15.02 -2.45 26.29
C GLU A 344 14.43 -1.67 27.48
N ASN A 345 13.41 -0.84 27.25
CA ASN A 345 12.79 -0.02 28.31
C ASN A 345 11.40 -0.55 28.68
N ASN A 346 11.31 -1.28 29.80
CA ASN A 346 10.03 -1.82 30.30
C ASN A 346 9.17 -0.79 31.05
N GLU A 347 9.74 0.39 31.37
CA GLU A 347 9.06 1.45 32.10
C GLU A 347 9.38 2.82 31.51
N LEU A 348 8.37 3.68 31.47
CA LEU A 348 8.50 5.07 31.06
C LEU A 348 8.95 5.93 32.25
N THR A 349 10.00 6.71 32.03
CA THR A 349 10.57 7.71 32.95
C THR A 349 10.78 9.01 32.19
N ARG A 350 11.00 10.12 32.89
CA ARG A 350 11.24 11.42 32.23
C ARG A 350 12.50 11.44 31.36
N ASP A 351 13.49 10.60 31.68
CA ASP A 351 14.79 10.59 31.01
C ASP A 351 14.86 9.63 29.81
N ASN A 352 13.82 8.82 29.58
CA ASN A 352 13.80 7.83 28.48
C ASN A 352 12.62 7.99 27.51
N VAL A 353 11.86 9.09 27.59
CA VAL A 353 10.67 9.34 26.76
C VAL A 353 10.93 9.13 25.28
N LEU A 354 11.98 9.72 24.73
CA LEU A 354 12.31 9.59 23.30
C LEU A 354 12.72 8.16 22.92
N ARG A 355 13.47 7.46 23.79
CA ARG A 355 13.89 6.07 23.57
C ARG A 355 12.69 5.13 23.59
N VAL A 356 11.81 5.30 24.57
CA VAL A 356 10.55 4.56 24.65
C VAL A 356 9.67 4.84 23.43
N GLY A 357 9.55 6.09 23.02
CA GLY A 357 8.79 6.47 21.83
C GLY A 357 9.35 5.82 20.55
N GLU A 358 10.67 5.73 20.42
CA GLU A 358 11.31 5.00 19.32
C GLU A 358 10.97 3.50 19.34
N GLU A 359 11.01 2.86 20.51
CA GLU A 359 10.64 1.45 20.66
C GLU A 359 9.17 1.20 20.32
N LEU A 360 8.27 2.10 20.72
CA LEU A 360 6.85 2.04 20.35
C LEU A 360 6.66 2.20 18.84
N TYR A 361 7.40 3.12 18.21
CA TYR A 361 7.39 3.28 16.75
C TYR A 361 7.85 1.99 16.05
N ILE A 362 8.98 1.40 16.47
CA ILE A 362 9.53 0.17 15.88
C ILE A 362 8.54 -0.99 16.02
N ASN A 363 7.87 -1.10 17.16
CA ASN A 363 6.98 -2.23 17.43
C ASN A 363 5.58 -2.07 16.86
N GLN A 364 5.04 -0.85 16.74
CA GLN A 364 3.64 -0.65 16.38
C GLN A 364 3.44 0.05 15.03
N CYS A 365 4.32 0.98 14.66
CA CYS A 365 4.16 1.81 13.48
C CYS A 365 5.00 1.32 12.29
N TYR A 366 6.20 0.80 12.54
CA TYR A 366 7.16 0.41 11.51
C TYR A 366 6.66 -0.73 10.59
N ALA A 367 5.73 -1.56 11.08
CA ALA A 367 5.06 -2.56 10.25
C ALA A 367 4.39 -1.97 8.99
N CYS A 368 4.03 -0.68 9.04
CA CYS A 368 3.39 0.05 7.95
C CYS A 368 4.19 1.26 7.47
N HIS A 369 4.98 1.90 8.35
CA HIS A 369 5.65 3.15 8.06
C HIS A 369 7.17 3.00 8.03
N THR A 370 7.81 3.46 6.97
CA THR A 370 9.26 3.60 6.93
C THR A 370 9.72 4.85 7.68
N ARG A 371 11.02 4.95 7.91
CA ARG A 371 11.69 6.16 8.38
C ARG A 371 12.80 6.50 7.39
N ASP A 372 12.75 7.70 6.85
CA ASP A 372 13.65 8.17 5.80
C ASP A 372 13.62 7.25 4.56
N GLY A 373 12.45 6.64 4.32
CA GLY A 373 12.23 5.64 3.28
C GLY A 373 11.38 6.15 2.12
N GLY A 374 11.41 5.44 1.00
CA GLY A 374 10.63 5.83 -0.19
C GLY A 374 9.13 5.47 -0.12
N SER A 375 8.72 4.66 0.86
CA SER A 375 7.35 4.10 0.93
C SER A 375 6.71 4.36 2.28
N ASN A 376 5.61 5.13 2.28
CA ASN A 376 4.79 5.41 3.46
C ASN A 376 5.61 5.98 4.64
N ASP A 377 6.55 6.87 4.34
CA ASP A 377 7.48 7.46 5.30
C ASP A 377 6.77 8.25 6.39
N ILE A 378 7.11 7.99 7.65
CA ILE A 378 6.45 8.62 8.79
C ILE A 378 6.80 10.11 8.90
N ALA A 379 8.02 10.51 8.50
CA ALA A 379 8.45 11.91 8.64
C ALA A 379 7.61 12.80 7.71
N GLY A 380 7.56 12.50 6.42
CA GLY A 380 6.74 13.27 5.48
C GLY A 380 5.24 13.31 5.84
N LEU A 381 4.70 12.20 6.36
CA LEU A 381 3.27 12.12 6.74
C LEU A 381 2.92 12.91 8.00
N THR A 382 3.90 13.20 8.86
CA THR A 382 3.68 13.88 10.16
C THR A 382 4.35 15.25 10.22
N GLU A 383 4.93 15.71 9.11
CA GLU A 383 5.71 16.94 9.03
C GLU A 383 4.94 18.16 9.56
N LYS A 384 3.64 18.28 9.23
CA LYS A 384 2.81 19.42 9.63
C LYS A 384 2.10 19.26 10.97
N MET A 385 2.21 18.10 11.61
CA MET A 385 1.44 17.82 12.84
C MET A 385 2.15 18.38 14.07
N SER A 386 1.42 19.16 14.89
CA SER A 386 1.89 19.53 16.23
C SER A 386 1.96 18.32 17.17
N PHE A 387 2.70 18.41 18.26
CA PHE A 387 2.76 17.35 19.27
C PHE A 387 1.36 16.99 19.81
N ARG A 388 0.54 18.00 20.12
CA ARG A 388 -0.82 17.79 20.63
C ARG A 388 -1.72 17.14 19.57
N ALA A 389 -1.67 17.64 18.33
CA ALA A 389 -2.42 17.08 17.21
C ALA A 389 -2.04 15.63 16.96
N LEU A 390 -0.75 15.31 16.93
CA LEU A 390 -0.25 13.95 16.72
C LEU A 390 -0.64 13.01 17.87
N ASN A 391 -0.49 13.46 19.12
CA ASN A 391 -0.89 12.66 20.27
C ASN A 391 -2.40 12.33 20.22
N SER A 392 -3.25 13.33 19.99
CA SER A 392 -4.70 13.12 19.80
C SER A 392 -5.01 12.18 18.64
N TYR A 393 -4.28 12.33 17.53
CA TYR A 393 -4.45 11.51 16.34
C TYR A 393 -4.11 10.04 16.58
N ILE A 394 -2.98 9.74 17.23
CA ILE A 394 -2.57 8.36 17.55
C ILE A 394 -3.67 7.63 18.34
N GLY A 395 -4.29 8.31 19.31
CA GLY A 395 -5.37 7.72 20.13
C GLY A 395 -6.64 7.39 19.36
N ARG A 396 -6.85 7.98 18.17
CA ARG A 396 -8.04 7.77 17.32
C ARG A 396 -7.68 7.26 15.92
N ILE A 397 -6.46 6.80 15.73
CA ILE A 397 -5.92 6.53 14.39
C ILE A 397 -6.76 5.50 13.61
N HIS A 398 -7.27 4.48 14.32
CA HIS A 398 -8.11 3.44 13.73
C HIS A 398 -9.54 3.92 13.40
N GLU A 399 -10.04 4.92 14.14
CA GLU A 399 -11.35 5.53 13.88
C GLU A 399 -11.28 6.44 12.65
N VAL A 400 -10.20 7.23 12.54
CA VAL A 400 -10.00 8.15 11.41
C VAL A 400 -9.57 7.38 10.16
N ARG A 401 -8.71 6.37 10.30
CA ARG A 401 -8.19 5.55 9.19
C ARG A 401 -8.28 4.07 9.56
N TYR A 402 -9.41 3.44 9.22
CA TYR A 402 -9.66 2.03 9.53
C TYR A 402 -8.53 1.07 9.13
N PHE A 403 -7.85 1.34 8.01
CA PHE A 403 -6.74 0.52 7.53
C PHE A 403 -5.46 0.63 8.37
N MET A 404 -5.39 1.53 9.35
CA MET A 404 -4.31 1.60 10.34
C MET A 404 -4.72 0.82 11.61
N PRO A 405 -3.84 -0.03 12.17
CA PRO A 405 -4.11 -0.66 13.46
C PRO A 405 -4.32 0.39 14.56
N PRO A 406 -5.16 0.11 15.57
CA PRO A 406 -5.23 0.98 16.74
C PRO A 406 -3.88 0.99 17.46
N PHE A 407 -3.54 2.13 18.07
CA PHE A 407 -2.43 2.18 19.02
C PHE A 407 -2.77 1.31 20.23
N VAL A 408 -1.82 0.49 20.65
CA VAL A 408 -1.99 -0.41 21.80
C VAL A 408 -0.98 -0.02 22.88
N GLY A 409 -1.44 0.57 23.96
CA GLY A 409 -0.61 1.06 25.06
C GLY A 409 -1.34 2.07 25.95
N THR A 410 -0.67 2.49 27.02
CA THR A 410 -1.21 3.52 27.92
C THR A 410 -1.19 4.91 27.27
N LYS A 411 -1.94 5.86 27.82
CA LYS A 411 -1.88 7.27 27.40
C LYS A 411 -0.47 7.87 27.50
N MET A 412 0.31 7.45 28.48
CA MET A 412 1.69 7.93 28.64
C MET A 412 2.62 7.36 27.57
N GLU A 413 2.42 6.09 27.17
CA GLU A 413 3.12 5.49 26.03
C GLU A 413 2.72 6.18 24.71
N GLN A 414 1.44 6.52 24.54
CA GLN A 414 0.95 7.30 23.40
C GLN A 414 1.65 8.66 23.29
N GLU A 415 1.77 9.38 24.41
CA GLU A 415 2.50 10.65 24.48
C GLU A 415 4.00 10.47 24.18
N ALA A 416 4.61 9.38 24.66
CA ALA A 416 6.01 9.08 24.36
C ALA A 416 6.23 8.82 22.86
N LEU A 417 5.32 8.09 22.20
CA LEU A 417 5.36 7.88 20.76
C LEU A 417 5.22 9.21 19.99
N ALA A 418 4.26 10.06 20.39
CA ALA A 418 4.10 11.39 19.81
C ALA A 418 5.37 12.24 19.98
N ALA A 419 5.97 12.21 21.19
CA ALA A 419 7.18 12.95 21.51
C ALA A 419 8.39 12.48 20.68
N TYR A 420 8.51 11.18 20.44
CA TYR A 420 9.56 10.67 19.55
C TYR A 420 9.34 11.12 18.10
N ILE A 421 8.11 11.10 17.59
CA ILE A 421 7.87 11.56 16.22
C ILE A 421 8.10 13.08 16.11
N THR A 422 7.61 13.90 17.03
CA THR A 422 7.78 15.36 16.94
C THR A 422 9.18 15.83 17.34
N GLY A 423 9.69 15.36 18.47
CA GLY A 423 11.00 15.77 18.98
C GLY A 423 12.15 14.94 18.43
N GLY A 424 11.98 13.62 18.33
CA GLY A 424 13.03 12.71 17.87
C GLY A 424 13.23 12.70 16.35
N ILE A 425 12.15 12.73 15.57
CA ILE A 425 12.22 12.74 14.10
C ILE A 425 12.27 14.19 13.57
N HIS A 426 11.35 15.05 13.98
CA HIS A 426 11.25 16.42 13.45
C HIS A 426 12.09 17.46 14.19
N GLY A 427 12.68 17.13 15.34
CA GLY A 427 13.47 18.09 16.13
C GLY A 427 12.66 19.24 16.72
N ARG A 428 11.33 19.11 16.82
CA ARG A 428 10.43 20.14 17.37
C ARG A 428 10.25 19.99 18.87
N ASP A 429 10.02 21.12 19.54
CA ASP A 429 9.71 21.12 20.97
C ASP A 429 8.40 20.39 21.27
N PHE A 430 8.34 19.72 22.42
CA PHE A 430 7.16 19.03 22.92
C PHE A 430 7.04 19.18 24.44
N GLU A 431 5.81 19.20 24.94
CA GLU A 431 5.51 19.28 26.37
C GLU A 431 4.65 18.09 26.79
N LEU A 432 5.17 17.27 27.69
CA LEU A 432 4.45 16.10 28.22
C LEU A 432 3.35 16.51 29.20
N SER A 433 2.26 15.76 29.23
CA SER A 433 1.20 15.98 30.20
C SER A 433 1.70 15.68 31.61
N ARG A 434 1.32 16.51 32.60
CA ARG A 434 1.59 16.20 34.01
C ARG A 434 0.64 15.10 34.46
N GLU A 435 1.12 14.13 35.25
CA GLU A 435 0.29 13.00 35.77
C GLU A 435 -1.04 13.45 36.41
N THR A 436 -1.10 14.67 36.96
CA THR A 436 -2.28 15.28 37.59
C THR A 436 -3.31 15.88 36.62
N ASP A 437 -3.01 16.05 35.34
CA ASP A 437 -3.90 16.70 34.36
C ASP A 437 -4.85 15.74 33.63
N SER A 438 -4.78 14.45 33.95
CA SER A 438 -5.57 13.37 33.33
C SER A 438 -7.10 13.45 33.54
N GLY A 439 -7.63 14.53 34.12
CA GLY A 439 -9.05 14.70 34.39
C GLY A 439 -9.71 16.04 34.05
N LYS A 440 -8.99 17.16 33.86
CA LYS A 440 -9.61 18.49 33.65
C LYS A 440 -8.72 19.50 32.91
N ALA A 441 -8.15 19.15 31.77
CA ALA A 441 -7.72 20.21 30.84
C ALA A 441 -8.99 20.95 30.37
N GLN A 442 -9.05 22.27 30.54
CA GLN A 442 -10.20 23.06 30.15
C GLN A 442 -10.26 23.09 28.62
N GLN A 443 -11.11 22.26 28.03
CA GLN A 443 -11.24 22.15 26.58
C GLN A 443 -11.83 23.45 26.03
N THR A 444 -11.05 24.15 25.22
CA THR A 444 -11.44 25.38 24.51
C THR A 444 -11.55 25.09 23.01
N GLY A 445 -12.25 25.94 22.27
CA GLY A 445 -12.40 25.78 20.81
C GLY A 445 -11.07 25.66 20.03
N PRO A 446 -10.03 26.48 20.32
CA PRO A 446 -8.71 26.31 19.70
C PRO A 446 -8.06 24.96 20.00
N VAL A 447 -8.18 24.47 21.23
CA VAL A 447 -7.64 23.16 21.63
C VAL A 447 -8.35 22.03 20.88
N LEU A 448 -9.68 22.11 20.78
CA LEU A 448 -10.47 21.14 20.02
C LEU A 448 -10.15 21.19 18.52
N PHE A 449 -9.87 22.37 17.97
CA PHE A 449 -9.45 22.51 16.58
C PHE A 449 -8.09 21.85 16.34
N GLU A 450 -7.12 22.14 17.20
CA GLU A 450 -5.78 21.55 17.12
C GLU A 450 -5.85 20.02 17.21
N GLU A 451 -6.64 19.48 18.13
CA GLU A 451 -6.75 18.04 18.36
C GLU A 451 -7.50 17.26 17.26
N ASN A 452 -8.35 17.92 16.46
CA ASN A 452 -9.31 17.24 15.58
C ASN A 452 -9.24 17.65 14.12
N CYS A 453 -8.74 18.85 13.81
CA CYS A 453 -8.80 19.42 12.47
C CYS A 453 -7.40 19.75 11.94
N SER A 454 -6.46 20.13 12.81
CA SER A 454 -5.13 20.62 12.40
C SER A 454 -4.25 19.58 11.71
N SER A 455 -4.56 18.29 11.85
CA SER A 455 -3.85 17.22 11.13
C SER A 455 -4.05 17.28 9.61
N CYS A 456 -5.13 17.91 9.15
CA CYS A 456 -5.50 17.97 7.74
C CYS A 456 -5.73 19.40 7.23
N HIS A 457 -5.99 20.35 8.12
CA HIS A 457 -6.41 21.71 7.78
C HIS A 457 -5.66 22.77 8.57
N GLU A 458 -5.22 23.82 7.89
CA GLU A 458 -4.87 25.06 8.58
C GLU A 458 -6.14 25.80 9.01
N HIS A 459 -6.08 26.49 10.14
CA HIS A 459 -7.25 27.24 10.63
C HIS A 459 -7.71 28.30 9.64
N ALA A 460 -6.77 28.93 8.91
CA ALA A 460 -7.06 29.93 7.89
C ALA A 460 -7.86 29.34 6.71
N ASP A 461 -7.53 28.11 6.28
CA ASP A 461 -8.17 27.44 5.16
C ASP A 461 -9.63 27.11 5.47
N LEU A 462 -9.88 26.59 6.68
CA LEU A 462 -11.25 26.29 7.13
C LEU A 462 -12.04 27.56 7.38
N LYS A 463 -11.41 28.64 7.86
CA LYS A 463 -12.09 29.92 8.07
C LYS A 463 -12.66 30.49 6.77
N ALA A 464 -11.92 30.42 5.66
CA ALA A 464 -12.42 30.83 4.35
C ALA A 464 -13.59 29.96 3.88
N ALA A 465 -13.54 28.65 4.14
CA ALA A 465 -14.62 27.74 3.80
C ALA A 465 -15.88 27.89 4.69
N MET A 466 -15.74 28.39 5.91
CA MET A 466 -16.82 28.60 6.88
C MET A 466 -17.39 30.04 6.86
N GLU A 467 -16.90 30.90 5.95
CA GLU A 467 -17.31 32.29 5.87
C GLU A 467 -18.81 32.41 5.54
N GLY A 468 -19.57 33.10 6.40
CA GLY A 468 -21.01 33.29 6.25
C GLY A 468 -21.89 32.21 6.91
N LEU A 469 -21.32 31.14 7.47
CA LEU A 469 -22.05 30.13 8.24
C LEU A 469 -22.18 30.53 9.71
N GLY A 470 -23.37 30.38 10.28
CA GLY A 470 -23.59 30.58 11.72
C GLY A 470 -23.07 29.41 12.56
N GLN A 471 -22.80 29.65 13.84
CA GLN A 471 -22.30 28.61 14.77
C GLN A 471 -23.17 27.35 14.80
N GLY A 472 -24.50 27.46 14.70
CA GLY A 472 -25.40 26.30 14.66
C GLY A 472 -25.34 25.50 13.36
N GLU A 473 -25.02 26.16 12.24
CA GLU A 473 -24.81 25.49 10.94
C GLU A 473 -23.48 24.75 10.96
N ILE A 474 -22.43 25.35 11.51
CA ILE A 474 -21.12 24.71 11.71
C ILE A 474 -21.24 23.52 12.69
N GLU A 475 -22.02 23.64 13.77
CA GLU A 475 -22.27 22.52 14.70
C GLU A 475 -22.96 21.34 14.00
N THR A 476 -23.90 21.63 13.08
CA THR A 476 -24.56 20.60 12.28
C THR A 476 -23.56 19.96 11.31
N LEU A 477 -22.77 20.78 10.62
CA LEU A 477 -21.74 20.36 9.66
C LEU A 477 -20.69 19.44 10.31
N LEU A 478 -20.22 19.79 11.52
CA LEU A 478 -19.29 18.97 12.29
C LEU A 478 -19.86 17.58 12.61
N GLY A 479 -21.19 17.42 12.64
CA GLY A 479 -21.88 16.15 12.86
C GLY A 479 -22.06 15.29 11.60
N SER A 480 -21.80 15.83 10.42
CA SER A 480 -22.04 15.19 9.11
C SER A 480 -20.88 15.42 8.14
N LEU A 481 -19.65 15.48 8.67
CA LEU A 481 -18.44 15.75 7.86
C LEU A 481 -18.19 14.66 6.80
N ASP A 482 -18.64 13.45 7.06
CA ASP A 482 -18.57 12.29 6.17
C ASP A 482 -19.44 12.47 4.91
N GLU A 483 -20.46 13.33 4.97
CA GLU A 483 -21.26 13.68 3.80
C GLU A 483 -20.52 14.64 2.84
N ILE A 484 -19.48 15.32 3.33
CA ILE A 484 -18.66 16.27 2.54
C ILE A 484 -17.47 15.54 1.92
N SER A 485 -16.82 14.66 2.69
CA SER A 485 -15.71 13.83 2.22
C SER A 485 -15.66 12.55 3.03
N ASP A 486 -15.54 11.42 2.34
CA ASP A 486 -15.39 10.10 2.95
C ASP A 486 -14.17 9.99 3.91
N GLU A 487 -13.20 10.91 3.79
CA GLU A 487 -11.99 10.97 4.64
C GLU A 487 -12.19 11.81 5.92
N MET A 488 -13.27 12.59 6.01
CA MET A 488 -13.59 13.42 7.18
C MET A 488 -14.65 12.73 8.03
N VAL A 489 -14.25 12.14 9.16
CA VAL A 489 -15.20 11.51 10.09
C VAL A 489 -16.01 12.56 10.87
N PRO A 490 -17.28 12.30 11.21
CA PRO A 490 -18.04 13.18 12.09
C PRO A 490 -17.32 13.44 13.40
N PHE A 491 -17.45 14.67 13.91
CA PHE A 491 -16.84 15.06 15.16
C PHE A 491 -17.43 14.24 16.33
N GLY A 492 -16.60 13.32 16.85
CA GLY A 492 -16.95 12.36 17.91
C GLY A 492 -16.98 12.93 19.33
N GLY A 493 -16.72 14.24 19.51
CA GLY A 493 -16.86 14.89 20.82
C GLY A 493 -18.31 15.07 21.26
N SER A 494 -18.51 15.27 22.56
CA SER A 494 -19.77 15.67 23.18
C SER A 494 -20.38 16.92 22.54
N GLU A 495 -21.70 17.09 22.68
CA GLU A 495 -22.42 18.25 22.16
C GLU A 495 -21.82 19.58 22.68
N ALA A 496 -21.35 19.61 23.94
CA ALA A 496 -20.67 20.75 24.52
C ALA A 496 -19.32 21.05 23.83
N GLN A 497 -18.52 20.02 23.53
CA GLN A 497 -17.26 20.17 22.77
C GLN A 497 -17.55 20.64 21.34
N ARG A 498 -18.57 20.08 20.69
CA ARG A 498 -18.95 20.46 19.33
C ARG A 498 -19.34 21.94 19.25
N ARG A 499 -20.08 22.45 20.24
CA ARG A 499 -20.41 23.88 20.36
C ARG A 499 -19.19 24.77 20.56
N LEU A 500 -18.22 24.33 21.36
CA LEU A 500 -16.98 25.08 21.60
C LEU A 500 -16.12 25.16 20.33
N LEU A 501 -15.99 24.04 19.60
CA LEU A 501 -15.28 24.00 18.32
C LEU A 501 -15.99 24.83 17.25
N ALA A 502 -17.31 24.66 17.10
CA ALA A 502 -18.10 25.46 16.17
C ALA A 502 -18.03 26.95 16.50
N GLY A 503 -18.03 27.31 17.79
CA GLY A 503 -17.90 28.70 18.23
C GLY A 503 -16.55 29.32 17.90
N PHE A 504 -15.47 28.54 17.92
CA PHE A 504 -14.15 29.00 17.49
C PHE A 504 -14.06 29.17 15.98
N LEU A 505 -14.59 28.20 15.21
CA LEU A 505 -14.66 28.27 13.76
C LEU A 505 -15.59 29.38 13.23
N ALA A 506 -16.62 29.75 14.00
CA ALA A 506 -17.59 30.79 13.65
C ALA A 506 -17.12 32.22 13.97
N GLN A 507 -16.02 32.41 14.71
CA GLN A 507 -15.60 33.74 15.13
C GLN A 507 -15.14 34.59 13.94
N PRO A 508 -15.76 35.77 13.68
CA PRO A 508 -15.17 36.76 12.80
C PRO A 508 -13.86 37.25 13.45
N GLY A 509 -12.78 37.38 12.67
CA GLY A 509 -11.48 37.74 13.22
C GLY A 509 -11.54 39.07 13.96
N ASP A 510 -11.37 39.07 15.29
CA ASP A 510 -11.19 40.29 16.05
C ASP A 510 -9.75 40.78 15.85
N GLY A 511 -9.63 41.93 15.18
CA GLY A 511 -8.42 42.75 15.25
C GLY A 511 -8.29 43.29 16.67
N GLY A 512 -7.38 42.70 17.46
CA GLY A 512 -7.21 43.09 18.86
C GLY A 512 -6.11 42.33 19.60
N GLU A 513 -4.92 42.19 19.03
CA GLU A 513 -3.74 41.80 19.82
C GLU A 513 -3.23 43.01 20.60
N GLN A 514 -3.26 42.91 21.94
CA GLN A 514 -2.42 43.74 22.79
C GLN A 514 -0.96 43.31 22.60
N ALA A 515 -0.25 44.03 21.75
CA ALA A 515 1.19 43.89 21.59
C ALA A 515 1.95 44.40 22.83
N PRO A 516 3.03 43.73 23.28
CA PRO A 516 4.07 44.37 24.08
C PRO A 516 4.77 45.45 23.23
N PRO A 517 5.28 46.54 23.84
CA PRO A 517 5.75 47.68 23.08
C PRO A 517 7.10 47.37 22.42
N GLY A 518 7.08 47.25 21.09
CA GLY A 518 8.28 47.30 20.25
C GLY A 518 8.36 46.21 19.18
N ALA A 519 7.54 46.30 18.13
CA ALA A 519 7.75 45.57 16.88
C ALA A 519 7.21 46.39 15.70
N GLY A 520 8.05 46.58 14.68
CA GLY A 520 7.66 47.21 13.42
C GLY A 520 6.73 46.30 12.61
N ASP A 521 6.06 46.90 11.64
CA ASP A 521 5.02 46.37 10.77
C ASP A 521 5.39 45.04 10.06
N ASP A 522 5.01 43.89 10.64
CA ASP A 522 5.33 42.52 10.16
C ASP A 522 4.47 42.07 8.94
N THR A 523 3.59 42.97 8.46
CA THR A 523 2.69 42.73 7.34
C THR A 523 3.46 42.33 6.06
N GLY A 524 4.59 42.99 5.78
CA GLY A 524 5.39 42.69 4.58
C GLY A 524 6.05 41.31 4.62
N ARG A 525 6.49 40.88 5.80
CA ARG A 525 7.07 39.55 6.02
C ARG A 525 6.01 38.46 5.81
N MET A 526 4.85 38.59 6.45
CA MET A 526 3.77 37.60 6.29
C MET A 526 3.31 37.47 4.83
N LEU A 527 3.23 38.59 4.10
CA LEU A 527 2.89 38.56 2.68
C LEU A 527 3.94 37.82 1.85
N PHE A 528 5.21 37.93 2.20
CA PHE A 528 6.30 37.20 1.55
C PHE A 528 6.23 35.69 1.82
N GLU A 529 6.07 35.31 3.09
CA GLU A 529 5.99 33.90 3.51
C GLU A 529 4.82 33.19 2.81
N ASN A 530 3.68 33.86 2.70
CA ASN A 530 2.47 33.25 2.13
C ASN A 530 2.44 33.21 0.59
N ASN A 531 3.07 34.15 -0.09
CA ASN A 531 2.92 34.30 -1.55
C ASN A 531 4.18 33.99 -2.35
N CYS A 532 5.36 34.03 -1.73
CA CYS A 532 6.65 33.91 -2.42
C CYS A 532 7.47 32.70 -1.95
N MET A 533 7.38 32.33 -0.67
CA MET A 533 8.21 31.25 -0.07
C MET A 533 7.87 29.85 -0.59
N ILE A 534 6.69 29.68 -1.18
CA ILE A 534 6.28 28.42 -1.82
C ILE A 534 7.24 28.04 -2.96
N CYS A 535 7.77 29.04 -3.68
CA CYS A 535 8.59 28.83 -4.87
C CYS A 535 10.02 29.36 -4.75
N HIS A 536 10.29 30.24 -3.78
CA HIS A 536 11.60 30.87 -3.63
C HIS A 536 12.11 30.79 -2.20
N GLN A 537 13.40 30.48 -2.04
CA GLN A 537 14.05 30.66 -0.75
C GLN A 537 14.43 32.13 -0.55
N GLN A 538 14.34 32.61 0.69
CA GLN A 538 14.62 34.01 1.04
C GLN A 538 16.00 34.47 0.54
N GLU A 539 16.99 33.59 0.58
CA GLU A 539 18.37 33.87 0.16
C GLU A 539 18.51 34.02 -1.38
N GLU A 540 17.71 33.30 -2.16
CA GLU A 540 17.74 33.35 -3.63
C GLU A 540 17.21 34.69 -4.16
N LEU A 541 16.17 35.22 -3.52
CA LEU A 541 15.55 36.49 -3.89
C LEU A 541 16.41 37.71 -3.58
N MET A 542 17.26 37.67 -2.55
CA MET A 542 18.14 38.80 -2.21
C MET A 542 18.99 39.23 -3.41
N SER A 543 19.47 38.27 -4.20
CA SER A 543 20.26 38.56 -5.41
C SER A 543 19.43 39.16 -6.56
N ALA A 544 18.13 38.84 -6.63
CA ALA A 544 17.22 39.29 -7.67
C ALA A 544 16.64 40.69 -7.39
N VAL A 545 16.56 41.09 -6.13
CA VAL A 545 16.06 42.40 -5.69
C VAL A 545 17.19 43.36 -5.32
N GLU A 546 18.46 42.93 -5.44
CA GLU A 546 19.64 43.73 -5.07
C GLU A 546 19.70 45.05 -5.87
N GLY A 547 19.81 46.18 -5.16
CA GLY A 547 19.90 47.52 -5.76
C GLY A 547 18.60 48.12 -6.26
N GLN A 548 17.45 47.43 -6.09
CA GLN A 548 16.12 47.95 -6.43
C GLN A 548 15.54 48.76 -5.27
N GLY A 549 14.97 49.94 -5.56
CA GLY A 549 14.29 50.77 -4.56
C GLY A 549 12.82 50.39 -4.37
N GLY A 550 12.23 50.73 -3.23
CA GLY A 550 10.86 50.33 -2.87
C GLY A 550 9.78 50.61 -3.94
N GLU A 551 9.82 51.74 -4.67
CA GLU A 551 8.85 51.99 -5.76
C GLU A 551 9.06 51.12 -7.00
N GLU A 552 10.29 50.69 -7.25
CA GLU A 552 10.65 49.82 -8.37
C GLU A 552 10.22 48.38 -8.07
N LEU A 553 10.38 47.94 -6.82
CA LEU A 553 9.88 46.65 -6.34
C LEU A 553 8.35 46.57 -6.39
N VAL A 554 7.62 47.64 -6.05
CA VAL A 554 6.15 47.68 -6.23
C VAL A 554 5.77 47.52 -7.71
N ARG A 555 6.55 48.10 -8.64
CA ARG A 555 6.30 47.94 -10.07
C ARG A 555 6.59 46.50 -10.51
N MET A 556 7.71 45.92 -10.09
CA MET A 556 8.07 44.53 -10.38
C MET A 556 7.01 43.54 -9.88
N LEU A 557 6.48 43.74 -8.68
CA LEU A 557 5.40 42.91 -8.12
C LEU A 557 4.14 42.93 -8.99
N LYS A 558 3.88 44.03 -9.73
CA LYS A 558 2.73 44.16 -10.64
C LYS A 558 2.96 43.56 -12.03
N THR A 559 4.20 43.20 -12.36
CA THR A 559 4.61 42.72 -13.69
C THR A 559 5.51 41.49 -13.58
N LEU A 560 5.26 40.61 -12.61
CA LEU A 560 6.07 39.40 -12.37
C LEU A 560 6.00 38.43 -13.55
N ASP A 561 4.89 38.42 -14.29
CA ASP A 561 4.69 37.65 -15.51
C ASP A 561 5.60 38.08 -16.65
N GLU A 562 6.06 39.33 -16.65
CA GLU A 562 7.05 39.81 -17.62
C GLU A 562 8.48 39.33 -17.28
N ILE A 563 8.70 38.82 -16.06
CA ILE A 563 9.99 38.28 -15.60
C ILE A 563 10.05 36.76 -15.82
N SER A 564 8.94 36.06 -15.59
CA SER A 564 8.78 34.63 -15.92
C SER A 564 7.32 34.32 -16.16
N ASP A 565 7.04 33.58 -17.24
CA ASP A 565 5.69 33.16 -17.62
C ASP A 565 4.99 32.30 -16.53
N GLU A 566 5.76 31.76 -15.58
CA GLU A 566 5.27 30.95 -14.45
C GLU A 566 4.91 31.79 -13.22
N MET A 567 5.27 33.08 -13.18
CA MET A 567 4.97 33.98 -12.06
C MET A 567 3.79 34.88 -12.39
N GLN A 568 2.74 34.86 -11.57
CA GLN A 568 1.58 35.75 -11.75
C GLN A 568 1.81 37.11 -11.06
N PRO A 569 1.27 38.22 -11.59
CA PRO A 569 1.30 39.51 -10.91
C PRO A 569 0.71 39.44 -9.51
N PHE A 570 1.36 40.07 -8.54
CA PHE A 570 0.90 40.08 -7.17
C PHE A 570 -0.36 40.94 -7.00
N SER A 571 -1.48 40.28 -6.69
CA SER A 571 -2.84 40.83 -6.70
C SER A 571 -3.27 41.56 -5.42
N GLY A 572 -2.34 41.78 -4.47
CA GLY A 572 -2.61 42.51 -3.22
C GLY A 572 -2.97 43.98 -3.43
N THR A 573 -3.56 44.61 -2.42
CA THR A 573 -3.87 46.05 -2.40
C THR A 573 -2.60 46.90 -2.50
N ASP A 574 -2.72 48.17 -2.91
CA ASP A 574 -1.56 49.08 -3.00
C ASP A 574 -0.81 49.23 -1.65
N LYS A 575 -1.50 49.01 -0.53
CA LYS A 575 -0.89 49.02 0.80
C LYS A 575 -0.08 47.74 1.06
N GLU A 576 -0.61 46.58 0.67
CA GLU A 576 0.05 45.28 0.79
C GLU A 576 1.25 45.17 -0.15
N GLN A 577 1.12 45.67 -1.39
CA GLN A 577 2.22 45.75 -2.34
C GLN A 577 3.38 46.60 -1.81
N ARG A 578 3.08 47.75 -1.18
CA ARG A 578 4.11 48.58 -0.54
C ARG A 578 4.70 47.91 0.70
N ALA A 579 3.90 47.22 1.51
CA ALA A 579 4.39 46.49 2.67
C ALA A 579 5.33 45.35 2.25
N LEU A 580 4.96 44.56 1.23
CA LEU A 580 5.79 43.50 0.66
C LEU A 580 7.07 44.07 0.02
N ALA A 581 6.96 45.14 -0.76
CA ALA A 581 8.12 45.80 -1.36
C ALA A 581 9.10 46.35 -0.30
N ASN A 582 8.60 46.98 0.76
CA ASN A 582 9.43 47.48 1.86
C ASN A 582 10.11 46.34 2.62
N TYR A 583 9.46 45.18 2.74
CA TYR A 583 10.09 43.99 3.33
C TYR A 583 11.17 43.42 2.42
N LEU A 584 10.91 43.27 1.11
CA LEU A 584 11.92 42.85 0.14
C LEU A 584 13.12 43.80 0.10
N GLU A 585 12.89 45.12 0.25
CA GLU A 585 13.93 46.13 0.37
C GLU A 585 14.70 46.03 1.69
N SER A 586 14.03 45.66 2.81
CA SER A 586 14.70 45.48 4.11
C SER A 586 15.60 44.24 4.14
N LEU A 587 15.29 43.21 3.34
CA LEU A 587 16.16 42.05 3.15
C LEU A 587 17.51 42.41 2.52
N ASN A 588 17.55 43.44 1.66
CA ASN A 588 18.80 43.98 1.12
C ASN A 588 19.64 44.72 2.18
N GLN A 589 18.99 45.27 3.22
CA GLN A 589 19.67 46.10 4.24
C GLN A 589 20.15 45.29 5.45
N GLY A 590 19.78 44.01 5.55
CA GLY A 590 20.14 43.10 6.65
C GLY A 590 21.55 42.50 6.59
N GLY A 591 22.40 42.95 5.66
CA GLY A 591 23.75 42.44 5.42
C GLY A 591 24.91 43.36 5.82
N GLN A 592 24.73 44.31 6.75
CA GLN A 592 25.84 45.09 7.35
C GLN A 592 26.07 44.75 8.82
#